data_AF-A0A497AF67-F1
#
_entry.id   AF-A0A497AF67-F1
#
_cell.length_a   1.000
_cell.length_b   1.000
_cell.length_c   1.000
_cell.angle_alpha   90.00
_cell.angle_beta   90.00
_cell.angle_gamma   90.00
#
_symmetry.space_group_name_H-M   'P 1'
#
loop_
_entity.id
_entity.type
_entity.pdbx_description
1 polymer ?
#
loop_
_entity_poly.entity_id
_entity_poly.type
_entity_poly.pdbx_seq_one_letter_code
_entity_poly.pdbx_strand_id
1 'polypeptide(L)' 'MKSAGKETRIFGKNLVSHLQVRDLGVDLDEFHLREIDLDITSGEYFVILGPTGGGKTVLLETIAGLH' A
#
# COMPACT_ATOMS: atom_id res chain seq x y z
N MET A 1 34.01 5.04 -3.66
CA MET A 1 34.03 4.03 -2.57
C MET A 1 32.73 4.23 -1.79
N LYS A 2 31.63 3.46 -1.89
CA LYS A 2 31.19 2.19 -2.54
C LYS A 2 29.72 2.44 -2.99
N SER A 3 29.31 2.29 -4.25
CA SER A 3 28.71 1.10 -4.89
C SER A 3 27.73 0.26 -4.06
N ALA A 4 26.43 0.38 -4.39
CA ALA A 4 25.39 -0.67 -4.52
C ALA A 4 24.06 0.06 -4.79
N GLY A 5 23.20 -0.23 -5.75
CA GLY A 5 23.11 -1.26 -6.77
C GLY A 5 21.89 -0.88 -7.64
N LYS A 6 21.91 -1.32 -8.88
CA LYS A 6 20.93 -1.05 -9.93
C LYS A 6 19.48 -1.33 -9.50
N GLU A 7 18.57 -0.38 -9.67
CA GLU A 7 17.18 -0.66 -10.05
C GLU A 7 16.74 0.32 -11.15
N THR A 8 17.20 0.07 -12.37
CA THR A 8 16.53 0.62 -13.55
C THR A 8 15.35 -0.28 -13.87
N ARG A 9 14.15 0.07 -13.40
CA ARG A 9 12.91 -0.55 -13.85
C ARG A 9 12.61 -0.03 -15.26
N ILE A 10 12.76 -0.89 -16.27
CA ILE A 10 12.29 -0.59 -17.63
C ILE A 10 10.77 -0.76 -17.62
N PHE A 11 10.04 0.35 -17.46
CA PHE A 11 8.58 0.38 -17.63
C PHE A 11 8.25 0.34 -19.12
N GLY A 12 8.20 -0.87 -19.68
CA GLY A 12 7.61 -1.10 -20.99
C GLY A 12 6.11 -0.80 -20.95
N LYS A 13 5.69 0.22 -21.72
CA LYS A 13 4.29 0.62 -22.03
C LYS A 13 3.44 1.03 -20.81
N ASN A 14 3.15 2.33 -20.68
CA ASN A 14 2.01 2.92 -19.95
C ASN A 14 1.34 2.00 -18.91
N LEU A 15 2.02 1.75 -17.79
CA LEU A 15 1.39 1.13 -16.63
C LEU A 15 0.82 2.25 -15.78
N VAL A 16 -0.46 2.54 -16.00
CA VAL A 16 -1.22 3.46 -15.14
C VAL A 16 -1.43 2.74 -13.81
N SER A 17 -0.92 3.30 -12.72
CA SER A 17 -1.30 2.86 -11.37
C SER A 17 -2.79 3.13 -11.18
N HIS A 18 -3.56 2.10 -10.84
CA HIS A 18 -5.02 2.24 -10.66
C HIS A 18 -5.40 2.58 -9.22
N LEU A 19 -4.56 2.21 -8.24
CA LEU A 19 -4.77 2.55 -6.85
C LEU A 19 -3.46 3.02 -6.22
N GLN A 20 -3.46 4.25 -5.73
CA GLN A 20 -2.38 4.83 -4.95
C GLN A 20 -2.98 5.46 -3.71
N VAL A 21 -2.43 5.11 -2.55
CA VAL A 21 -2.65 5.85 -1.31
C VAL A 21 -1.31 6.28 -0.75
N ARG A 22 -1.29 7.48 -0.18
CA ARG A 22 -0.10 8.11 0.40
C ARG A 22 -0.45 8.61 1.79
N ASP A 23 0.42 8.32 2.74
CA ASP A 23 0.25 8.72 4.13
C ASP A 23 -1.16 8.40 4.67
N LEU A 24 -1.68 7.21 4.33
CA LEU A 24 -3.02 6.81 4.76
C LEU A 24 -2.97 6.45 6.25
N GLY A 25 -3.86 7.06 7.02
CA GLY A 25 -4.00 6.82 8.45
C GLY A 25 -5.45 6.88 8.90
N VAL A 26 -5.73 6.17 9.99
CA VAL A 26 -7.00 6.23 10.71
C VAL A 26 -6.74 5.94 12.17
N ASP A 27 -7.40 6.68 13.06
CA ASP A 27 -7.39 6.44 14.50
C ASP A 27 -8.76 5.89 14.92
N LEU A 28 -8.77 4.65 15.43
CA LEU A 28 -9.94 3.90 15.91
C LEU A 28 -9.75 3.54 17.38
N ASP A 29 -9.76 4.56 18.25
CA ASP A 29 -9.54 4.46 19.69
C ASP A 29 -8.29 3.65 20.08
N GLU A 30 -8.44 2.35 20.34
CA GLU A 30 -7.35 1.44 20.74
C GLU A 30 -6.48 0.98 19.56
N PHE A 31 -6.88 1.27 18.32
CA PHE A 31 -6.19 0.83 17.11
C PHE A 31 -5.89 2.00 16.16
N HIS A 32 -4.71 1.99 15.55
CA HIS A 32 -4.28 3.06 14.65
C HIS A 32 -3.58 2.49 13.41
N LEU A 33 -3.97 2.97 12.22
CA LEU A 33 -3.13 2.87 11.02
C LEU A 33 -2.40 4.20 10.84
N ARG A 34 -1.11 4.14 10.50
CA ARG A 34 -0.28 5.32 10.32
C ARG A 34 0.70 5.08 9.18
N GLU A 35 0.97 6.14 8.42
CA GLU A 35 2.05 6.19 7.43
C GLU A 35 1.97 5.03 6.42
N ILE A 36 0.76 4.68 5.96
CA ILE A 36 0.58 3.62 4.97
C ILE A 36 0.67 4.21 3.55
N ASP A 37 1.74 3.83 2.86
CA ASP A 37 1.93 4.05 1.43
C ASP A 37 1.70 2.74 0.66
N LEU A 38 0.83 2.77 -0.35
CA LEU A 38 0.54 1.61 -1.18
C LEU A 38 0.37 2.03 -2.65
N ASP A 39 1.04 1.30 -3.52
CA ASP A 39 0.92 1.39 -4.97
C ASP A 39 0.49 0.04 -5.53
N ILE A 40 -0.65 0.02 -6.22
CA ILE A 40 -1.11 -1.17 -6.96
C ILE A 40 -1.27 -0.81 -8.44
N THR A 41 -0.54 -1.53 -9.26
CA THR A 41 -0.52 -1.37 -10.71
C THR A 41 -1.71 -2.10 -11.34
N SER A 42 -2.15 -1.63 -12.51
CA SER A 42 -3.19 -2.32 -13.28
C SER A 42 -2.87 -3.81 -13.48
N GLY A 43 -3.82 -4.67 -13.15
CA GLY A 43 -3.71 -6.11 -13.36
C GLY A 43 -2.86 -6.85 -12.32
N GLU A 44 -2.36 -6.17 -11.28
CA GLU A 44 -1.68 -6.83 -10.17
C GLU A 44 -2.68 -7.52 -9.23
N TYR A 45 -2.29 -8.70 -8.76
CA TYR A 45 -3.00 -9.39 -7.69
C TYR A 45 -2.30 -9.12 -6.37
N PHE A 46 -2.91 -8.28 -5.54
CA PHE A 46 -2.37 -7.84 -4.25
C PHE A 46 -2.98 -8.63 -3.10
N VAL A 47 -2.16 -9.08 -2.15
CA VAL A 47 -2.58 -9.86 -0.98
C VAL A 47 -2.02 -9.23 0.29
N ILE A 48 -2.89 -9.02 1.28
CA ILE A 48 -2.51 -8.53 2.61
C ILE A 48 -2.42 -9.71 3.57
N LEU A 49 -1.23 -9.94 4.14
CA LEU A 49 -0.98 -10.98 5.13
C LEU A 49 -0.66 -10.38 6.48
N GLY A 50 -1.07 -11.06 7.56
CA GLY A 50 -0.77 -10.64 8.92
C GLY A 50 -1.64 -11.33 9.96
N PRO A 51 -1.25 -11.27 11.25
CA PRO A 51 -1.97 -11.92 12.33
C PRO A 51 -3.41 -11.39 12.46
N THR A 52 -4.28 -12.17 13.10
CA THR A 52 -5.62 -11.69 13.49
C THR A 52 -5.48 -10.42 14.34
N GLY A 53 -6.32 -9.41 14.07
CA GLY A 53 -6.24 -8.10 14.74
C GLY A 53 -5.20 -7.13 14.16
N GLY A 54 -4.38 -7.53 13.18
CA GLY A 54 -3.36 -6.66 12.58
C GLY A 54 -3.87 -5.55 11.65
N GLY A 55 -5.16 -5.17 11.72
CA GLY A 55 -5.69 -4.04 10.94
C GLY A 55 -5.97 -4.28 9.47
N LYS A 56 -5.93 -5.52 8.97
CA LYS A 56 -6.15 -5.83 7.54
C LYS A 56 -7.50 -5.34 7.01
N THR A 57 -8.58 -5.60 7.77
CA THR A 57 -9.94 -5.14 7.42
C THR A 57 -10.03 -3.62 7.51
N VAL A 58 -9.50 -3.03 8.58
CA VAL A 58 -9.45 -1.57 8.77
C VAL A 58 -8.73 -0.92 7.59
N LEU A 59 -7.58 -1.45 7.15
CA LEU A 59 -6.83 -0.93 6.01
C LEU A 59 -7.67 -0.92 4.72
N LEU A 60 -8.37 -2.01 4.42
CA LEU A 60 -9.23 -2.09 3.24
C LEU A 60 -10.43 -1.15 3.33
N GLU A 61 -11.04 -1.03 4.51
CA GLU A 61 -12.17 -0.13 4.74
C GLU A 61 -11.74 1.35 4.66
N THR A 62 -10.58 1.71 5.20
CA THR A 62 -10.00 3.06 5.08
C THR A 62 -9.66 3.39 3.62
N ILE A 63 -9.07 2.44 2.86
CA ILE A 63 -8.84 2.62 1.41
C ILE A 63 -10.18 2.84 0.66
N ALA A 64 -11.26 2.20 1.10
CA ALA A 64 -12.59 2.35 0.52
C ALA A 64 -13.35 3.60 1.00
N GLY A 65 -12.79 4.39 1.92
CA GLY A 65 -13.44 5.57 2.49
C GLY A 65 -14.59 5.27 3.46
N LEU A 66 -14.53 4.12 4.15
CA LEU A 66 -15.52 3.68 5.13
C LEU A 66 -15.15 4.02 6.58
N HIS A 67 -13.92 4.47 6.81
CA HIS A 67 -13.43 5.08 8.05
C HIS A 67 -12.72 6.39 7.77
#